data_AF-A0A3N5I8N6-F1
#
_entry.id   AF-A0A3N5I8N6-F1
#
_cell.length_a   1.000
_cell.length_b   1.000
_cell.length_c   1.000
_cell.angle_alpha   90.00
_cell.angle_beta   90.00
_cell.angle_gamma   90.00
#
_symmetry.space_group_name_H-M   'P 1'
#
loop_
_entity.id
_entity.type
_entity.pdbx_description
1 polymer ?
#
loop_
_entity_poly.entity_id
_entity_poly.type
_entity_poly.pdbx_seq_one_letter_code
_entity_poly.pdbx_strand_id
1 'polypeptide(L)'
;FVESVAVARAAEASGADALVLATPYYFPAGQTELTGYVQRICDELPLPVMLYNMPSLTKVWFEPETLAKLSTIDRIIGIKDSSGDLDYFTRILQLKRLRPDWSIMIGPEAMLGEALDLGGDGGVAGGGNVLPQLFVDRYNAFRAGDQAEAARLQRRILDLQQIYEIGKYASRHIKATKCALSLVGICDDCMAEPFDRFRAPERQRVADILRASFPELIGDNP
;
A
#
# COMPACT_ATOMS: atom_id res chain seq x y z
N PHE A 1 16.60 17.94 2.94
CA PHE A 1 16.57 16.49 2.65
C PHE A 1 17.29 15.61 3.68
N VAL A 2 17.98 16.19 4.68
CA VAL A 2 18.90 15.47 5.59
C VAL A 2 18.36 14.13 6.09
N GLU A 3 17.21 14.12 6.77
CA GLU A 3 16.64 12.88 7.33
C GLU A 3 16.30 11.83 6.27
N SER A 4 15.65 12.25 5.17
CA SER A 4 15.26 11.35 4.09
C SER A 4 16.47 10.70 3.42
N VAL A 5 17.55 11.47 3.20
CA VAL A 5 18.80 10.96 2.62
C VAL A 5 19.52 10.03 3.61
N ALA A 6 19.51 10.35 4.90
CA ALA A 6 20.09 9.48 5.92
C ALA A 6 19.40 8.12 5.99
N VAL A 7 18.06 8.09 5.99
CA VAL A 7 17.28 6.85 5.93
C VAL A 7 17.54 6.09 4.62
N ALA A 8 17.65 6.80 3.50
CA ALA A 8 17.92 6.17 2.21
C ALA A 8 19.30 5.49 2.14
N ARG A 9 20.34 6.12 2.69
CA ARG A 9 21.68 5.51 2.79
C ARG A 9 21.70 4.32 3.75
N ALA A 10 20.95 4.39 4.86
CA ALA A 10 20.80 3.26 5.76
C ALA A 10 20.08 2.07 5.09
N ALA A 11 19.08 2.36 4.25
CA ALA A 11 18.38 1.33 3.46
C ALA A 11 19.30 0.68 2.42
N GLU A 12 20.07 1.48 1.67
CA GLU A 12 21.10 0.96 0.75
C GLU A 12 22.13 0.09 1.48
N ALA A 13 22.68 0.57 2.60
CA ALA A 13 23.64 -0.19 3.40
C ALA A 13 23.06 -1.50 3.96
N SER A 14 21.73 -1.60 4.07
CA SER A 14 21.00 -2.80 4.51
C SER A 14 20.60 -3.71 3.34
N GLY A 15 20.95 -3.37 2.09
CA GLY A 15 20.66 -4.18 0.90
C GLY A 15 19.27 -3.98 0.30
N ALA A 16 18.60 -2.85 0.55
CA ALA A 16 17.33 -2.55 -0.10
C ALA A 16 17.50 -2.29 -1.60
N ASP A 17 16.55 -2.77 -2.42
CA ASP A 17 16.58 -2.59 -3.88
C ASP A 17 16.03 -1.24 -4.35
N ALA A 18 15.14 -0.63 -3.58
CA ALA A 18 14.45 0.61 -3.94
C ALA A 18 13.97 1.39 -2.71
N LEU A 19 13.68 2.67 -2.94
CA LEU A 19 13.13 3.61 -1.96
C LEU A 19 11.71 3.99 -2.32
N VAL A 20 10.92 4.37 -1.32
CA VAL A 20 9.57 4.91 -1.51
C VAL A 20 9.52 6.34 -1.02
N LEU A 21 9.15 7.28 -1.89
CA LEU A 21 9.13 8.71 -1.59
C LEU A 21 7.69 9.25 -1.59
N ALA A 22 7.20 9.60 -0.40
CA ALA A 22 5.93 10.31 -0.23
C ALA A 22 6.07 11.82 -0.49
N THR A 23 4.94 12.46 -0.77
CA THR A 23 4.85 13.92 -0.83
C THR A 23 5.06 14.54 0.57
N PRO A 24 5.65 15.75 0.68
CA PRO A 24 5.73 16.47 1.96
C PRO A 24 4.33 16.74 2.54
N TYR A 25 4.14 16.45 3.83
CA TYR A 25 2.78 16.30 4.40
C TYR A 25 2.27 17.48 5.25
N TYR A 26 3.15 18.29 5.84
CA TYR A 26 2.73 19.26 6.86
C TYR A 26 1.98 20.44 6.21
N PHE A 27 2.68 21.16 5.33
CA PHE A 27 2.16 22.30 4.59
C PHE A 27 2.00 21.91 3.10
N PRO A 28 0.77 21.97 2.53
CA PRO A 28 0.53 21.55 1.16
C PRO A 28 1.34 22.39 0.16
N ALA A 29 2.19 21.72 -0.62
CA ALA A 29 2.94 22.32 -1.72
C ALA A 29 2.12 22.28 -3.02
N GLY A 30 2.34 23.24 -3.92
CA GLY A 30 1.82 23.19 -5.28
C GLY A 30 2.63 22.21 -6.15
N GLN A 31 2.12 21.94 -7.35
CA GLN A 31 2.75 21.00 -8.28
C GLN A 31 4.12 21.48 -8.77
N THR A 32 4.32 22.79 -8.91
CA THR A 32 5.62 23.39 -9.28
C THR A 32 6.67 23.09 -8.22
N GLU A 33 6.34 23.33 -6.95
CA GLU A 33 7.24 23.07 -5.83
C GLU A 33 7.46 21.57 -5.64
N LEU A 34 6.42 20.75 -5.80
CA LEU A 34 6.49 19.30 -5.71
C LEU A 34 7.41 18.70 -6.78
N THR A 35 7.29 19.15 -8.03
CA THR A 35 8.17 18.71 -9.13
C THR A 35 9.63 19.04 -8.80
N GLY A 36 9.91 20.29 -8.43
CA GLY A 36 11.27 20.72 -8.08
C GLY A 36 11.81 20.08 -6.79
N TYR A 37 10.94 19.71 -5.85
CA TYR A 37 11.31 18.93 -4.66
C TYR A 37 11.77 17.52 -5.07
N VAL A 38 10.95 16.80 -5.85
CA VAL A 38 11.27 15.42 -6.25
C VAL A 38 12.53 15.38 -7.11
N GLN A 39 12.68 16.28 -8.08
CA GLN A 39 13.89 16.37 -8.91
C GLN A 39 15.15 16.50 -8.04
N ARG A 40 15.18 17.49 -7.14
CA ARG A 40 16.36 17.76 -6.31
C ARG A 40 16.66 16.64 -5.30
N ILE A 41 15.64 16.01 -4.71
CA ILE A 41 15.90 14.93 -3.76
C ILE A 41 16.34 13.65 -4.49
N CYS A 42 15.80 13.34 -5.67
CA CYS A 42 16.20 12.15 -6.44
C CYS A 42 17.70 12.14 -6.78
N ASP A 43 18.33 13.30 -6.99
CA ASP A 43 19.78 13.41 -7.23
C ASP A 43 20.62 13.00 -6.01
N GLU A 44 20.05 13.08 -4.80
CA GLU A 44 20.72 12.77 -3.53
C GLU A 44 20.46 11.33 -3.05
N LEU A 45 19.54 10.61 -3.71
CA LEU A 45 19.12 9.28 -3.29
C LEU A 45 19.97 8.18 -3.94
N PRO A 46 20.48 7.22 -3.16
CA PRO A 46 21.39 6.20 -3.68
C PRO A 46 20.72 5.16 -4.59
N LEU A 47 19.43 4.89 -4.38
CA LEU A 47 18.70 3.80 -5.00
C LEU A 47 17.58 4.28 -5.95
N PRO A 48 17.02 3.38 -6.78
CA PRO A 48 15.77 3.62 -7.50
C PRO A 48 14.62 4.06 -6.59
N VAL A 49 13.70 4.88 -7.11
CA VAL A 49 12.63 5.52 -6.32
C VAL A 49 11.26 5.19 -6.90
N MET A 50 10.37 4.70 -6.06
CA MET A 50 8.93 4.66 -6.32
C MET A 50 8.25 5.84 -5.63
N LEU A 51 7.49 6.63 -6.40
CA LEU A 51 6.69 7.73 -5.84
C LEU A 51 5.50 7.16 -5.05
N TYR A 52 5.06 7.87 -4.01
CA TYR A 52 3.94 7.43 -3.19
C TYR A 52 2.86 8.51 -3.08
N ASN A 53 1.71 8.23 -3.70
CA ASN A 53 0.53 9.08 -3.66
C ASN A 53 -0.43 8.63 -2.53
N MET A 54 -0.45 9.38 -1.42
CA MET A 54 -1.35 9.12 -0.28
C MET A 54 -1.94 10.45 0.22
N PRO A 55 -2.83 11.09 -0.56
CA PRO A 55 -3.32 12.43 -0.25
C PRO A 55 -4.14 12.50 1.05
N SER A 56 -4.75 11.40 1.49
CA SER A 56 -5.48 11.33 2.76
C SER A 56 -4.60 11.62 3.99
N LEU A 57 -3.29 11.35 3.89
CA LEU A 57 -2.32 11.60 4.97
C LEU A 57 -1.39 12.78 4.68
N THR A 58 -1.10 13.03 3.42
CA THR A 58 -0.13 14.06 3.00
C THR A 58 -0.77 15.37 2.55
N LYS A 59 -2.09 15.37 2.25
CA LYS A 59 -2.85 16.50 1.69
C LYS A 59 -2.39 16.96 0.31
N VAL A 60 -1.43 16.25 -0.29
CA VAL A 60 -0.83 16.57 -1.58
C VAL A 60 -0.87 15.32 -2.44
N TRP A 61 -1.34 15.46 -3.67
CA TRP A 61 -1.30 14.40 -4.69
C TRP A 61 -0.37 14.77 -5.84
N PHE A 62 0.04 13.77 -6.60
CA PHE A 62 0.73 13.99 -7.87
C PHE A 62 -0.28 14.11 -9.01
N GLU A 63 -0.31 15.24 -9.71
CA GLU A 63 -1.08 15.33 -10.95
C GLU A 63 -0.45 14.47 -12.06
N PRO A 64 -1.25 13.88 -12.98
CA PRO A 64 -0.71 13.11 -14.11
C PRO A 64 0.33 13.87 -14.92
N GLU A 65 0.16 15.18 -15.09
CA GLU A 65 1.09 16.08 -15.79
C GLU A 65 2.42 16.23 -15.02
N THR A 66 2.36 16.28 -13.69
CA THR A 66 3.55 16.25 -12.83
C THR A 66 4.26 14.91 -12.95
N LEU A 67 3.52 13.79 -12.91
CA LEU A 67 4.10 12.46 -13.07
C LEU A 67 4.73 12.26 -14.44
N ALA A 68 4.14 12.80 -15.52
CA ALA A 68 4.73 12.76 -16.85
C ALA A 68 6.08 13.50 -16.93
N LYS A 69 6.25 14.60 -16.18
CA LYS A 69 7.54 15.29 -16.08
C LYS A 69 8.54 14.49 -15.25
N LEU A 70 8.10 13.91 -14.15
CA LEU A 70 8.95 13.12 -13.25
C LEU A 70 9.34 11.77 -13.87
N SER A 71 8.52 11.23 -14.77
CA SER A 71 8.80 9.97 -15.47
C SER A 71 9.93 10.07 -16.49
N THR A 72 10.48 11.26 -16.76
CA THR A 72 11.72 11.41 -17.54
C THR A 72 12.98 11.17 -16.71
N ILE A 73 12.85 11.02 -15.39
CA ILE A 73 13.96 10.74 -14.48
C ILE A 73 14.10 9.22 -14.38
N ASP A 74 15.18 8.66 -14.94
CA ASP A 74 15.40 7.20 -15.01
C ASP A 74 15.37 6.52 -13.64
N ARG A 75 15.86 7.21 -12.61
CA ARG A 75 15.85 6.71 -11.22
C ARG A 75 14.45 6.54 -10.65
N ILE A 76 13.46 7.26 -11.17
CA ILE A 76 12.07 7.06 -10.77
C ILE A 76 11.52 5.89 -11.58
N ILE A 77 11.17 4.82 -10.87
CA ILE A 77 10.77 3.53 -11.46
C ILE A 77 9.26 3.30 -11.45
N GLY A 78 8.49 4.22 -10.86
CA GLY A 78 7.04 4.07 -10.81
C GLY A 78 6.37 4.85 -9.71
N ILE A 79 5.13 4.46 -9.44
CA ILE A 79 4.27 5.05 -8.42
C ILE A 79 3.42 3.99 -7.73
N LYS A 80 3.33 4.09 -6.41
CA LYS A 80 2.29 3.45 -5.60
C LYS A 80 1.19 4.48 -5.36
N ASP A 81 -0.02 4.18 -5.78
CA ASP A 81 -1.20 4.98 -5.48
C ASP A 81 -1.99 4.42 -4.31
N SER A 82 -2.39 5.27 -3.38
CA SER A 82 -3.27 4.92 -2.27
C SER A 82 -4.39 5.93 -2.05
N SER A 83 -4.73 6.67 -3.11
CA SER A 83 -5.85 7.60 -3.15
C SER A 83 -7.21 6.92 -2.93
N GLY A 84 -7.37 5.67 -3.43
CA GLY A 84 -8.67 5.01 -3.53
C GLY A 84 -9.53 5.53 -4.69
N ASP A 85 -8.92 6.25 -5.64
CA ASP A 85 -9.57 6.83 -6.81
C ASP A 85 -9.13 6.05 -8.07
N LEU A 86 -10.01 5.17 -8.56
CA LEU A 86 -9.75 4.38 -9.77
C LEU A 86 -9.76 5.21 -11.06
N ASP A 87 -10.42 6.37 -11.08
CA ASP A 87 -10.38 7.29 -12.23
C ASP A 87 -8.99 7.93 -12.31
N TYR A 88 -8.46 8.39 -11.17
CA TYR A 88 -7.07 8.83 -11.07
C TYR A 88 -6.09 7.72 -11.45
N PHE A 89 -6.28 6.50 -10.93
CA PHE A 89 -5.44 5.34 -11.25
C PHE A 89 -5.41 5.07 -12.76
N THR A 90 -6.58 5.12 -13.41
CA THR A 90 -6.72 4.94 -14.87
C THR A 90 -5.99 6.04 -15.65
N ARG A 91 -6.01 7.29 -15.17
CA ARG A 91 -5.28 8.41 -15.79
C ARG A 91 -3.77 8.21 -15.69
N ILE A 92 -3.24 7.80 -14.54
CA ILE A 92 -1.80 7.59 -14.39
C ILE A 92 -1.30 6.35 -15.16
N LEU A 93 -2.15 5.34 -15.39
CA LEU A 93 -1.81 4.20 -16.26
C LEU A 93 -1.44 4.61 -17.68
N GLN A 94 -1.94 5.75 -18.17
CA GLN A 94 -1.56 6.27 -19.49
C GLN A 94 -0.07 6.62 -19.58
N LEU A 95 0.62 6.83 -18.45
CA LEU A 95 2.06 7.07 -18.41
C LEU A 95 2.87 5.87 -18.92
N LYS A 96 2.32 4.65 -18.89
CA LYS A 96 2.96 3.47 -19.50
C LYS A 96 3.17 3.61 -21.01
N ARG A 97 2.46 4.52 -21.70
CA ARG A 97 2.75 4.86 -23.11
C ARG A 97 4.07 5.61 -23.27
N LEU A 98 4.50 6.34 -22.25
CA LEU A 98 5.76 7.11 -22.22
C LEU A 98 6.89 6.30 -21.55
N ARG A 99 6.57 5.54 -20.51
CA ARG A 99 7.47 4.69 -19.73
C ARG A 99 6.87 3.29 -19.56
N PRO A 100 6.99 2.39 -20.56
CA PRO A 100 6.42 1.04 -20.46
C PRO A 100 6.97 0.21 -19.29
N ASP A 101 8.18 0.55 -18.85
CA ASP A 101 8.90 -0.03 -17.71
C ASP A 101 8.44 0.51 -16.34
N TRP A 102 7.64 1.59 -16.29
CA TRP A 102 7.14 2.14 -15.03
C TRP A 102 6.16 1.19 -14.35
N SER A 103 6.41 0.95 -13.07
CA SER A 103 5.52 0.18 -12.21
C SER A 103 4.45 1.07 -11.57
N ILE A 104 3.18 0.72 -11.75
CA ILE A 104 2.01 1.41 -11.20
C ILE A 104 1.28 0.44 -10.29
N MET A 105 1.40 0.66 -8.99
CA MET A 105 0.90 -0.24 -7.94
C MET A 105 -0.26 0.39 -7.17
N ILE A 106 -1.24 -0.42 -6.78
CA ILE A 106 -2.37 0.01 -5.93
C ILE A 106 -2.11 -0.30 -4.45
N GLY A 107 -2.48 0.61 -3.56
CA GLY A 107 -2.38 0.42 -2.11
C GLY A 107 -3.63 -0.22 -1.51
N PRO A 108 -4.83 0.36 -1.70
CA PRO A 108 -6.09 -0.21 -1.23
C PRO A 108 -6.30 -1.60 -1.81
N GLU A 109 -6.07 -2.61 -0.98
CA GLU A 109 -6.12 -4.00 -1.41
C GLU A 109 -7.53 -4.46 -1.85
N ALA A 110 -8.56 -3.65 -1.54
CA ALA A 110 -9.95 -3.86 -1.97
C ALA A 110 -10.08 -3.76 -3.48
N MET A 111 -9.24 -2.89 -4.05
CA MET A 111 -9.22 -2.50 -5.45
C MET A 111 -8.13 -3.26 -6.22
N LEU A 112 -7.47 -4.26 -5.60
CA LEU A 112 -6.40 -5.01 -6.26
C LEU A 112 -6.89 -5.63 -7.57
N GLY A 113 -8.09 -6.21 -7.57
CA GLY A 113 -8.62 -6.84 -8.77
C GLY A 113 -8.87 -5.85 -9.90
N GLU A 114 -9.61 -4.79 -9.61
CA GLU A 114 -9.92 -3.72 -10.55
C GLU A 114 -8.66 -3.04 -11.08
N ALA A 115 -7.67 -2.79 -10.21
CA ALA A 115 -6.41 -2.19 -10.62
C ALA A 115 -5.62 -3.09 -11.58
N LEU A 116 -5.59 -4.41 -11.34
CA LEU A 116 -4.94 -5.37 -12.23
C LEU A 116 -5.67 -5.42 -13.59
N ASP A 117 -7.00 -5.46 -13.59
CA ASP A 117 -7.82 -5.50 -14.81
C ASP A 117 -7.64 -4.24 -15.67
N LEU A 118 -7.39 -3.08 -15.05
CA LEU A 118 -7.07 -1.83 -15.74
C LEU A 118 -5.64 -1.80 -16.31
N GLY A 119 -4.75 -2.72 -15.92
CA GLY A 119 -3.36 -2.80 -16.36
C GLY A 119 -2.32 -2.32 -15.34
N GLY A 120 -2.68 -2.23 -14.06
CA GLY A 120 -1.74 -2.05 -12.95
C GLY A 120 -0.85 -3.27 -12.75
N ASP A 121 0.31 -3.08 -12.12
CA ASP A 121 1.35 -4.13 -12.04
C ASP A 121 1.27 -4.98 -10.77
N GLY A 122 0.47 -4.57 -9.79
CA GLY A 122 0.35 -5.26 -8.50
C GLY A 122 -0.19 -4.36 -7.41
N GLY A 123 -0.13 -4.85 -6.17
CA GLY A 123 -0.56 -4.09 -5.00
C GLY A 123 0.38 -4.21 -3.81
N VAL A 124 0.40 -3.15 -3.00
CA VAL A 124 1.15 -3.09 -1.73
C VAL A 124 0.14 -3.17 -0.59
N ALA A 125 -0.33 -4.39 -0.35
CA ALA A 125 -1.44 -4.72 0.55
C ALA A 125 -1.01 -4.83 2.02
N GLY A 126 -1.80 -4.25 2.93
CA GLY A 126 -1.57 -4.36 4.37
C GLY A 126 -1.94 -5.74 4.91
N GLY A 127 -3.03 -6.32 4.40
CA GLY A 127 -3.52 -7.65 4.74
C GLY A 127 -2.55 -8.76 4.35
N GLY A 128 -1.61 -8.49 3.44
CA GLY A 128 -0.53 -9.41 3.08
C GLY A 128 0.39 -9.78 4.26
N ASN A 129 0.39 -8.99 5.35
CA ASN A 129 1.07 -9.38 6.59
C ASN A 129 0.36 -10.56 7.28
N VAL A 130 -0.98 -10.61 7.20
CA VAL A 130 -1.81 -11.63 7.88
C VAL A 130 -1.97 -12.87 7.02
N LEU A 131 -2.25 -12.66 5.73
CA LEU A 131 -2.58 -13.72 4.75
C LEU A 131 -1.82 -13.53 3.44
N PRO A 132 -0.48 -13.64 3.42
CA PRO A 132 0.32 -13.35 2.22
C PRO A 132 -0.09 -14.21 1.02
N GLN A 133 -0.32 -15.52 1.24
CA GLN A 133 -0.67 -16.46 0.17
C GLN A 133 -1.96 -16.06 -0.56
N LEU A 134 -2.93 -15.48 0.15
CA LEU A 134 -4.19 -15.03 -0.46
C LEU A 134 -3.97 -13.98 -1.56
N PHE A 135 -3.08 -13.01 -1.32
CA PHE A 135 -2.77 -11.96 -2.29
C PHE A 135 -1.90 -12.48 -3.44
N VAL A 136 -0.96 -13.38 -3.14
CA VAL A 136 -0.13 -14.06 -4.15
C VAL A 136 -1.00 -14.89 -5.08
N ASP A 137 -1.90 -15.72 -4.54
CA ASP A 137 -2.82 -16.53 -5.33
C ASP A 137 -3.73 -15.65 -6.18
N ARG A 138 -4.24 -14.53 -5.62
CA ARG A 138 -5.08 -13.58 -6.36
C ARG A 138 -4.35 -12.99 -7.56
N TYR A 139 -3.07 -12.63 -7.39
CA TYR A 139 -2.24 -12.13 -8.47
C TYR A 139 -1.94 -13.22 -9.51
N ASN A 140 -1.61 -14.43 -9.08
CA ASN A 140 -1.31 -15.55 -9.96
C ASN A 140 -2.54 -15.99 -10.79
N ALA A 141 -3.73 -16.01 -10.19
CA ALA A 141 -4.97 -16.29 -10.91
C ALA A 141 -5.23 -15.26 -12.03
N PHE A 142 -5.00 -13.98 -11.76
CA PHE A 142 -5.04 -12.93 -12.79
C PHE A 142 -4.01 -13.19 -13.90
N ARG A 143 -2.76 -13.48 -13.53
CA ARG A 143 -1.70 -13.78 -14.50
C ARG A 143 -1.98 -15.02 -15.36
N ALA A 144 -2.68 -16.01 -14.81
CA ALA A 144 -3.10 -17.21 -15.52
C ALA A 144 -4.35 -17.00 -16.40
N GLY A 145 -5.04 -15.86 -16.27
CA GLY A 145 -6.32 -15.61 -16.93
C GLY A 145 -7.50 -16.37 -16.32
N ASP A 146 -7.35 -16.93 -15.11
CA ASP A 146 -8.43 -17.62 -14.40
C ASP A 146 -9.33 -16.61 -13.68
N GLN A 147 -10.30 -16.07 -14.42
CA GLN A 147 -11.23 -15.05 -13.93
C GLN A 147 -12.12 -15.55 -12.79
N ALA A 148 -12.49 -16.84 -12.80
CA ALA A 148 -13.35 -17.41 -11.78
C ALA A 148 -12.61 -17.49 -10.44
N GLU A 149 -11.37 -17.97 -10.47
CA GLU A 149 -10.53 -18.05 -9.28
C GLU A 149 -10.09 -16.68 -8.79
N ALA A 150 -9.73 -15.77 -9.69
CA ALA A 150 -9.41 -14.38 -9.37
C ALA A 150 -10.58 -13.69 -8.63
N ALA A 151 -11.81 -13.84 -9.12
CA ALA A 151 -13.00 -13.30 -8.47
C ALA A 151 -13.27 -13.96 -7.11
N ARG A 152 -13.06 -15.28 -6.98
CA ARG A 152 -13.21 -16.00 -5.71
C ARG A 152 -12.22 -15.49 -4.66
N LEU A 153 -10.95 -15.32 -5.03
CA LEU A 153 -9.90 -14.82 -4.14
C LEU A 153 -10.11 -13.35 -3.80
N GLN A 154 -10.62 -12.53 -4.74
CA GLN A 154 -10.98 -11.14 -4.44
C GLN A 154 -12.05 -11.06 -3.36
N ARG A 155 -13.09 -11.91 -3.41
CA ARG A 155 -14.10 -11.97 -2.34
C ARG A 155 -13.49 -12.31 -0.98
N ARG A 156 -12.54 -13.26 -0.93
CA ARG A 156 -11.82 -13.56 0.31
C ARG A 156 -11.00 -12.37 0.80
N ILE A 157 -10.38 -11.58 -0.09
CA ILE A 157 -9.71 -10.33 0.32
C ILE A 157 -10.71 -9.38 0.96
N LEU A 158 -11.90 -9.21 0.38
CA LEU A 158 -12.98 -8.39 0.96
C LEU A 158 -13.46 -8.93 2.30
N ASP A 159 -13.51 -10.25 2.49
CA ASP A 159 -13.82 -10.85 3.80
C ASP A 159 -12.78 -10.47 4.85
N LEU A 160 -11.49 -10.54 4.52
CA LEU A 160 -10.41 -10.09 5.42
C LEU A 160 -10.54 -8.60 5.74
N GLN A 161 -10.94 -7.77 4.78
CA GLN A 161 -11.04 -6.33 4.97
C GLN A 161 -12.05 -5.88 6.01
N GLN A 162 -13.03 -6.72 6.34
CA GLN A 162 -13.99 -6.40 7.39
C GLN A 162 -13.30 -6.06 8.72
N ILE A 163 -12.07 -6.57 8.98
CA ILE A 163 -11.31 -6.20 10.18
C ILE A 163 -11.00 -4.69 10.23
N TYR A 164 -10.88 -4.03 9.07
CA TYR A 164 -10.61 -2.60 8.96
C TYR A 164 -11.84 -1.73 9.19
N GLU A 165 -13.04 -2.31 9.23
CA GLU A 165 -14.26 -1.60 9.57
C GLU A 165 -14.42 -1.44 11.09
N ILE A 166 -13.63 -2.18 11.87
CA ILE A 166 -13.64 -2.12 13.33
C ILE A 166 -12.95 -0.84 13.80
N GLY A 167 -13.69 0.01 14.51
CA GLY A 167 -13.20 1.30 14.98
C GLY A 167 -13.46 2.45 14.01
N LYS A 168 -13.38 3.68 14.53
CA LYS A 168 -13.86 4.90 13.84
C LYS A 168 -12.78 5.67 13.09
N TYR A 169 -11.54 5.65 13.59
CA TYR A 169 -10.46 6.52 13.10
C TYR A 169 -9.54 5.79 12.14
N ALA A 170 -8.79 6.53 11.31
CA ALA A 170 -7.86 5.95 10.33
C ALA A 170 -6.80 5.00 10.96
N SER A 171 -6.45 5.20 12.24
CA SER A 171 -5.55 4.30 12.97
C SER A 171 -6.08 2.86 13.10
N ARG A 172 -7.38 2.64 12.85
CA ARG A 172 -7.99 1.31 12.86
C ARG A 172 -7.32 0.31 11.94
N HIS A 173 -6.80 0.75 10.79
CA HIS A 173 -6.15 -0.15 9.83
C HIS A 173 -4.95 -0.85 10.47
N ILE A 174 -4.04 -0.07 11.05
CA ILE A 174 -2.83 -0.60 11.70
C ILE A 174 -3.20 -1.40 12.96
N LYS A 175 -4.14 -0.90 13.78
CA LYS A 175 -4.61 -1.60 14.98
C LYS A 175 -5.22 -2.96 14.65
N ALA A 176 -6.06 -3.03 13.62
CA ALA A 176 -6.68 -4.28 13.17
C ALA A 176 -5.64 -5.26 12.63
N THR A 177 -4.70 -4.81 11.78
CA THR A 177 -3.62 -5.66 11.26
C THR A 177 -2.78 -6.23 12.40
N LYS A 178 -2.32 -5.39 13.34
CA LYS A 178 -1.51 -5.86 14.48
C LYS A 178 -2.30 -6.78 15.41
N CYS A 179 -3.57 -6.47 15.67
CA CYS A 179 -4.47 -7.33 16.45
C CYS A 179 -4.62 -8.72 15.78
N ALA A 180 -4.85 -8.76 14.47
CA ALA A 180 -4.93 -9.99 13.70
C ALA A 180 -3.62 -10.79 13.80
N LEU A 181 -2.46 -10.15 13.56
CA LEU A 181 -1.13 -10.79 13.71
C LEU A 181 -0.90 -11.38 15.11
N SER A 182 -1.36 -10.69 16.15
CA SER A 182 -1.30 -11.19 17.54
C SER A 182 -2.22 -12.39 17.77
N LEU A 183 -3.45 -12.36 17.24
CA LEU A 183 -4.40 -13.46 17.36
C LEU A 183 -3.93 -14.72 16.62
N VAL A 184 -3.24 -14.57 15.49
CA VAL A 184 -2.65 -15.70 14.74
C VAL A 184 -1.25 -16.12 15.25
N GLY A 185 -0.76 -15.48 16.32
CA GLY A 185 0.49 -15.88 16.99
C GLY A 185 1.79 -15.43 16.31
N ILE A 186 1.77 -14.42 15.44
CA ILE A 186 2.96 -13.93 14.72
C ILE A 186 3.75 -12.89 15.54
N CYS A 187 3.10 -11.88 16.12
CA CYS A 187 3.76 -10.84 16.91
C CYS A 187 2.81 -10.12 17.89
N ASP A 188 3.35 -9.34 18.83
CA ASP A 188 2.54 -8.55 19.77
C ASP A 188 1.82 -7.37 19.07
N ASP A 189 0.60 -7.05 19.52
CA ASP A 189 -0.21 -5.95 18.98
C ASP A 189 0.08 -4.57 19.63
N CYS A 190 1.21 -4.42 20.32
CA CYS A 190 1.67 -3.16 20.91
C CYS A 190 1.71 -2.04 19.88
N MET A 191 1.20 -0.88 20.25
CA MET A 191 1.20 0.32 19.43
C MET A 191 2.13 1.34 20.07
N ALA A 192 2.92 2.03 19.25
CA ALA A 192 3.70 3.16 19.73
C ALA A 192 2.75 4.32 20.10
N GLU A 193 3.14 5.10 21.11
CA GLU A 193 2.40 6.30 21.47
C GLU A 193 2.26 7.24 20.25
N PRO A 194 1.11 7.92 20.08
CA PRO A 194 -0.02 8.04 21.02
C PRO A 194 -1.14 7.01 20.79
N PHE A 195 -0.88 5.92 20.05
CA PHE A 195 -1.91 4.95 19.72
C PHE A 195 -1.95 3.79 20.71
N ASP A 196 -3.16 3.37 21.10
CA ASP A 196 -3.38 2.14 21.85
C ASP A 196 -3.76 0.96 20.95
N ARG A 197 -3.42 -0.26 21.39
CA ARG A 197 -3.94 -1.51 20.81
C ARG A 197 -5.47 -1.60 20.94
N PHE A 198 -6.10 -2.47 20.15
CA PHE A 198 -7.52 -2.77 20.36
C PHE A 198 -7.72 -3.54 21.67
N ARG A 199 -8.76 -3.17 22.41
CA ARG A 199 -9.24 -3.88 23.60
C ARG A 199 -10.59 -4.53 23.27
N ALA A 200 -11.23 -5.17 24.24
CA ALA A 200 -12.63 -5.54 24.06
C ALA A 200 -13.50 -4.26 23.92
N PRO A 201 -14.49 -4.22 23.02
CA PRO A 201 -14.95 -5.33 22.17
C PRO A 201 -14.23 -5.45 20.82
N GLU A 202 -13.41 -4.48 20.39
CA GLU A 202 -12.80 -4.48 19.05
C GLU A 202 -11.93 -5.71 18.77
N ARG A 203 -11.11 -6.13 19.75
CA ARG A 203 -10.26 -7.32 19.61
C ARG A 203 -11.08 -8.59 19.38
N GLN A 204 -12.20 -8.73 20.09
CA GLN A 204 -13.09 -9.88 19.91
C GLN A 204 -13.70 -9.89 18.50
N ARG A 205 -14.12 -8.73 18.01
CA ARG A 205 -14.65 -8.60 16.65
C ARG A 205 -13.63 -8.98 15.56
N VAL A 206 -12.35 -8.67 15.76
CA VAL A 206 -11.28 -9.13 14.86
C VAL A 206 -11.19 -10.66 14.88
N ALA A 207 -11.19 -11.26 16.08
CA ALA A 207 -11.15 -12.72 16.23
C ALA A 207 -12.37 -13.40 15.58
N ASP A 208 -13.57 -12.83 15.72
CA ASP A 208 -14.81 -13.38 15.16
C ASP A 208 -14.78 -13.38 13.62
N ILE A 209 -14.30 -12.31 12.99
CA ILE A 209 -14.13 -12.24 11.52
C ILE A 209 -13.13 -13.30 11.05
N LEU A 210 -11.98 -13.41 11.74
CA LEU A 210 -10.95 -14.38 11.38
C LEU A 210 -11.47 -15.82 11.55
N ARG A 211 -12.18 -16.15 12.63
CA ARG A 211 -12.79 -17.48 12.82
C ARG A 211 -13.85 -17.80 11.77
N ALA A 212 -14.66 -16.82 11.37
CA ALA A 212 -15.73 -17.01 10.40
C ALA A 212 -15.21 -17.19 8.96
N SER A 213 -14.22 -16.39 8.55
CA SER A 213 -13.76 -16.33 7.16
C SER A 213 -12.45 -17.09 6.91
N PHE A 214 -11.68 -17.34 7.96
CA PHE A 214 -10.34 -17.96 7.92
C PHE A 214 -10.10 -18.87 9.14
N PRO A 215 -10.97 -19.87 9.39
CA PRO A 215 -10.84 -20.75 10.55
C PRO A 215 -9.48 -21.48 10.61
N GLU A 216 -8.79 -21.62 9.48
CA GLU A 216 -7.44 -22.17 9.40
C GLU A 216 -6.36 -21.35 10.14
N LEU A 217 -6.62 -20.05 10.43
CA LEU A 217 -5.63 -19.15 11.02
C LEU A 217 -5.66 -19.06 12.53
N ILE A 218 -6.81 -19.34 13.14
CA ILE A 218 -6.99 -19.26 14.58
C ILE A 218 -7.56 -20.60 15.03
N GLY A 219 -6.78 -21.38 15.77
CA GLY A 219 -7.29 -22.61 16.38
C GLY A 219 -8.42 -22.33 17.37
N ASP A 220 -9.15 -23.36 17.78
CA ASP A 220 -10.33 -23.28 18.69
C ASP A 220 -10.04 -22.72 20.10
N ASN A 221 -8.87 -22.17 20.38
CA ASN A 221 -8.57 -21.64 21.71
C ASN A 221 -9.23 -20.25 21.91
N PRO A 222 -9.94 -20.07 23.04
CA PRO A 222 -10.74 -18.88 23.33
C PRO A 222 -9.93 -17.59 23.38
#